data_AF-A0A0D0D9R4-F1
#
_entry.id   AF-A0A0D0D9R4-F1
#
_cell.length_a   1.000
_cell.length_b   1.000
_cell.length_c   1.000
_cell.angle_alpha   90.00
_cell.angle_beta   90.00
_cell.angle_gamma   90.00
#
_symmetry.space_group_name_H-M   'P 1'
#
loop_
_entity.id
_entity.type
_entity.pdbx_description
1 polymer ?
#
loop_
_entity_poly.entity_id
_entity_poly.type
_entity_poly.pdbx_seq_one_letter_code
_entity_poly.pdbx_strand_id
1 'polypeptide(L)'
;MNPHLEAMPDFTTDRHAAARQRLVDCGIAENLIIPTLEDIWRDHNTEQCDNWDERLHLEEQEVQEAERVAAEEANMCRQALEEEVELAK
;
A
#
# COMPACT_ATOMS: atom_id res chain seq x y z
N MET A 1 -4.77 -1.13 -7.53
CA MET A 1 -5.73 -2.14 -7.02
C MET A 1 -5.39 -2.37 -5.57
N ASN A 2 -6.38 -2.42 -4.67
CA ASN A 2 -6.13 -2.63 -3.24
C ASN A 2 -5.92 -4.14 -2.97
N PRO A 3 -4.73 -4.58 -2.53
CA PRO A 3 -4.43 -6.00 -2.29
C PRO A 3 -5.29 -6.61 -1.17
N HIS A 4 -5.80 -5.80 -0.24
CA HIS A 4 -6.73 -6.26 0.80
C HIS A 4 -8.08 -6.76 0.25
N LEU A 5 -8.39 -6.45 -1.01
CA LEU A 5 -9.62 -6.89 -1.67
C LEU A 5 -9.40 -8.12 -2.57
N GLU A 6 -8.16 -8.59 -2.69
CA GLU A 6 -7.87 -9.75 -3.52
C GLU A 6 -8.26 -11.04 -2.81
N ALA A 7 -9.04 -11.87 -3.50
CA ALA A 7 -9.37 -13.21 -3.05
C ALA A 7 -8.31 -14.20 -3.55
N MET A 8 -7.97 -15.17 -2.70
CA MET A 8 -7.06 -16.25 -3.07
C MET A 8 -7.59 -16.97 -4.33
N PRO A 9 -6.76 -17.13 -5.38
CA PRO A 9 -7.17 -17.82 -6.59
C PRO A 9 -7.45 -19.31 -6.33
N ASP A 10 -8.40 -19.86 -7.08
CA ASP A 10 -8.57 -21.31 -7.15
C ASP A 10 -7.50 -21.92 -8.08
N PHE A 11 -6.42 -22.39 -7.48
CA PHE A 11 -5.28 -22.99 -8.16
C PHE A 11 -5.58 -24.37 -8.76
N THR A 12 -6.77 -24.93 -8.55
CA THR A 12 -7.18 -26.20 -9.18
C THR A 12 -7.64 -26.01 -10.62
N THR A 13 -8.09 -24.80 -10.97
CA THR A 13 -8.63 -24.49 -12.30
C THR A 13 -7.57 -24.56 -13.40
N ASP A 14 -8.00 -24.80 -14.66
CA ASP A 14 -7.08 -24.89 -15.81
C ASP A 14 -6.29 -23.61 -16.08
N ARG A 15 -6.77 -22.46 -15.60
CA ARG A 15 -6.03 -21.19 -15.64
C ARG A 15 -4.63 -21.32 -15.03
N HIS A 16 -4.47 -22.18 -14.03
CA HIS A 16 -3.21 -22.37 -13.32
C HIS A 16 -2.47 -23.66 -13.72
N ALA A 17 -2.91 -24.38 -14.77
CA ALA A 17 -2.30 -25.63 -15.20
C ALA A 17 -0.80 -25.49 -15.49
N ALA A 18 -0.39 -24.41 -16.16
CA ALA A 18 1.01 -24.14 -16.43
C ALA A 18 1.86 -23.87 -15.17
N ALA A 19 1.27 -23.27 -14.12
CA ALA A 19 1.96 -23.09 -12.85
C ALA A 19 2.12 -24.42 -12.12
N ARG A 20 1.07 -25.25 -12.10
CA ARG A 20 1.14 -26.61 -11.54
C ARG A 20 2.17 -27.46 -12.26
N GLN A 21 2.19 -27.45 -13.60
CA GLN A 21 3.15 -28.21 -14.39
C GLN A 21 4.59 -27.80 -14.09
N ARG A 22 4.87 -26.49 -13.97
CA ARG A 22 6.20 -26.02 -13.58
C ARG A 22 6.65 -26.58 -12.22
N LEU A 23 5.75 -26.70 -11.25
CA LEU A 23 6.08 -27.30 -9.96
C LEU A 23 6.31 -28.82 -10.04
N VAL A 24 5.53 -29.53 -10.88
CA VAL A 24 5.80 -30.94 -11.22
C VAL A 24 7.20 -31.08 -11.81
N ASP A 25 7.54 -30.24 -12.79
CA ASP A 25 8.84 -30.28 -13.48
C ASP A 25 10.00 -29.96 -12.53
N CYS A 26 9.74 -29.19 -11.47
CA CYS A 26 10.68 -28.94 -10.37
C CYS A 26 10.74 -30.07 -9.32
N GLY A 27 9.98 -31.16 -9.51
CA GLY A 27 9.99 -32.32 -8.63
C GLY A 27 9.12 -32.20 -7.38
N ILE A 28 8.22 -31.21 -7.32
CA ILE A 28 7.25 -31.10 -6.22
C ILE A 28 6.21 -32.21 -6.38
N ALA A 29 5.95 -32.93 -5.28
CA ALA A 29 4.94 -33.97 -5.26
C ALA A 29 3.54 -33.39 -5.54
N GLU A 30 2.74 -34.07 -6.36
CA GLU A 30 1.44 -33.57 -6.84
C GLU A 30 0.51 -33.12 -5.70
N ASN A 31 0.51 -33.84 -4.58
CA ASN A 31 -0.31 -33.52 -3.41
C ASN A 31 0.14 -32.25 -2.65
N LEU A 32 1.33 -31.72 -2.95
CA LEU A 32 1.88 -30.50 -2.37
C LEU A 32 1.78 -29.29 -3.30
N ILE A 33 1.42 -29.48 -4.57
CA ILE A 33 1.42 -28.40 -5.57
C ILE A 33 0.44 -27.29 -5.22
N ILE A 34 -0.82 -27.65 -4.92
CA ILE A 34 -1.84 -26.65 -4.56
C ILE A 34 -1.47 -25.93 -3.26
N PRO A 35 -1.13 -26.63 -2.15
CA PRO A 35 -0.65 -25.97 -0.94
C PRO A 35 0.52 -25.02 -1.18
N THR A 36 1.50 -25.43 -2.00
CA THR A 36 2.67 -24.60 -2.33
C THR A 36 2.26 -23.32 -3.05
N LEU A 37 1.31 -23.38 -3.99
CA LEU A 37 0.82 -22.20 -4.70
C LEU A 37 0.02 -21.27 -3.79
N GLU A 38 -0.78 -21.83 -2.87
CA GLU A 38 -1.52 -21.06 -1.87
C GLU A 38 -0.59 -20.32 -0.90
N ASP A 39 0.46 -20.99 -0.44
CA ASP A 39 1.46 -20.39 0.46
C ASP A 39 2.23 -19.26 -0.25
N ILE A 40 2.73 -19.50 -1.46
CA ILE A 40 3.40 -18.46 -2.27
C ILE A 40 2.48 -17.25 -2.50
N TRP A 41 1.21 -17.49 -2.80
CA TRP A 41 0.26 -16.39 -3.01
C TRP A 41 0.03 -15.61 -1.71
N ARG A 42 -0.09 -16.29 -0.58
CA ARG A 42 -0.30 -15.65 0.72
C ARG A 42 0.87 -14.76 1.11
N ASP A 43 2.09 -15.28 0.99
CA ASP A 43 3.30 -14.52 1.31
C ASP A 43 3.40 -13.27 0.43
N HIS A 44 3.16 -13.41 -0.87
CA HIS A 44 3.20 -12.28 -1.80
C HIS A 44 2.09 -11.27 -1.51
N ASN A 45 0.87 -11.72 -1.22
CA ASN A 45 -0.25 -10.83 -0.93
C ASN A 45 -0.03 -10.07 0.39
N THR A 46 0.53 -10.72 1.41
CA THR A 46 0.92 -10.06 2.67
C THR A 46 1.93 -8.94 2.41
N GLU A 47 2.99 -9.21 1.65
CA GLU A 47 3.97 -8.19 1.28
C GLU A 47 3.32 -7.02 0.51
N GLN A 48 2.36 -7.31 -0.38
CA GLN A 48 1.64 -6.25 -1.09
C GLN A 48 0.73 -5.43 -0.16
N CYS A 49 0.03 -6.07 0.78
CA CYS A 49 -0.77 -5.40 1.80
C CYS A 49 0.09 -4.44 2.63
N ASP A 50 1.23 -4.91 3.13
CA ASP A 50 2.12 -4.10 3.97
C ASP A 50 2.64 -2.86 3.19
N ASN A 51 3.09 -3.06 1.95
CA ASN A 51 3.54 -1.97 1.08
C ASN A 51 2.40 -0.99 0.75
N TRP A 52 1.18 -1.49 0.57
CA TRP A 52 0.01 -0.66 0.32
C TRP A 52 -0.30 0.23 1.53
N ASP A 53 -0.25 -0.34 2.73
CA ASP A 53 -0.52 0.35 3.99
C ASP A 53 0.56 1.39 4.30
N GLU A 54 1.83 1.06 4.07
CA GLU A 54 2.93 2.01 4.20
C GLU A 54 2.75 3.20 3.25
N ARG A 55 2.42 2.95 1.97
CA ARG A 55 2.19 4.02 1.01
C ARG A 55 1.03 4.92 1.43
N LEU A 56 -0.06 4.34 1.92
CA LEU A 56 -1.22 5.11 2.38
C LEU A 56 -0.86 5.97 3.59
N HIS A 57 -0.05 5.45 4.51
CA HIS A 57 0.41 6.19 5.67
C HIS A 57 1.31 7.36 5.28
N LEU A 58 2.22 7.17 4.32
CA LEU A 58 3.07 8.24 3.80
C LEU A 58 2.25 9.33 3.12
N GLU A 59 1.27 8.96 2.30
CA GLU A 59 0.37 9.92 1.66
C GLU A 59 -0.43 10.74 2.70
N GLU A 60 -0.94 10.10 3.75
CA GLU A 60 -1.61 10.78 4.85
C GLU A 60 -0.66 11.75 5.59
N GLN A 61 0.58 11.32 5.86
CA GLN A 61 1.59 12.17 6.49
C GLN A 61 1.94 13.40 5.63
N GLU A 62 2.08 13.23 4.31
CA GLU A 62 2.34 14.35 3.39
C GLU A 62 1.20 15.37 3.39
N VAL A 63 -0.04 14.92 3.44
CA VAL A 63 -1.21 15.81 3.55
C VAL A 63 -1.20 16.57 4.88
N GLN A 64 -0.98 15.88 6.00
CA GLN A 64 -0.91 16.51 7.32
C GLN A 64 0.24 17.52 7.43
N GLU A 65 1.38 17.21 6.84
CA GLU A 65 2.53 18.10 6.77
C GLU A 65 2.21 19.36 5.94
N ALA A 66 1.61 19.19 4.76
CA ALA A 66 1.21 20.31 3.92
C ALA A 66 0.19 21.22 4.61
N GLU A 67 -0.78 20.64 5.32
CA GLU A 67 -1.74 21.39 6.15
C GLU A 67 -1.06 22.16 7.28
N ARG A 68 -0.08 21.54 7.96
CA ARG A 68 0.69 22.21 9.01
C ARG A 68 1.46 23.41 8.46
N VAL A 69 2.18 23.22 7.36
CA VAL A 69 2.95 24.30 6.71
C VAL A 69 2.01 25.43 6.28
N ALA A 70 0.88 25.12 5.64
CA ALA A 70 -0.10 26.13 5.25
C ALA A 70 -0.68 26.91 6.45
N ALA A 71 -0.91 26.23 7.58
CA ALA A 71 -1.39 26.87 8.80
C ALA A 71 -0.32 27.79 9.44
N GLU A 72 0.94 27.36 9.45
CA GLU A 72 2.07 28.17 9.91
C GLU A 72 2.27 29.42 9.05
N GLU A 73 2.23 29.27 7.72
CA GLU A 73 2.28 30.38 6.77
C GLU A 73 1.11 31.36 6.96
N ALA A 74 -0.11 30.86 7.10
CA ALA A 74 -1.28 31.69 7.36
C ALA A 74 -1.18 32.45 8.70
N ASN A 75 -0.55 31.85 9.71
CA ASN A 75 -0.30 32.51 10.99
C ASN A 75 0.73 33.63 10.84
N MET A 76 1.86 33.38 10.17
CA MET A 76 2.87 34.41 9.88
C MET A 76 2.29 35.59 9.09
N CYS A 77 1.50 35.32 8.05
CA CYS A 77 0.83 36.35 7.28
C CYS A 77 -0.12 37.20 8.14
N ARG A 78 -0.82 36.59 9.09
CA ARG A 78 -1.73 37.29 10.00
C ARG A 78 -0.96 38.19 10.97
N GLN A 79 0.10 37.67 11.57
CA GLN A 79 0.95 38.44 12.49
C GLN A 79 1.55 39.67 11.79
N ALA A 80 2.11 39.49 10.58
CA ALA A 80 2.65 40.59 9.79
C ALA A 80 1.57 41.66 9.49
N LEU A 81 0.34 41.24 9.17
CA LEU A 81 -0.76 42.18 8.95
C LEU A 81 -1.16 42.93 10.22
N GLU A 82 -1.19 42.25 11.37
CA GLU A 82 -1.48 42.86 12.67
C GLU A 82 -0.42 43.90 13.05
N GLU A 83 0.86 43.58 12.86
CA GLU A 83 1.98 44.50 13.09
C GLU A 83 1.90 45.75 12.20
N GLU A 84 1.62 45.59 10.90
CA GLU A 84 1.44 46.72 9.97
C GLU A 84 0.26 47.63 10.39
N VAL A 85 -0.84 47.03 10.85
CA VAL A 85 -2.01 47.78 11.35
C VAL A 85 -1.70 48.53 12.64
N GLU A 86 -0.88 47.97 13.53
CA GLU A 86 -0.43 48.67 14.74
C GLU A 86 0.53 49.82 14.43
N LEU A 87 1.47 49.65 13.50
CA LEU A 87 2.42 50.68 13.10
C LEU A 87 1.78 51.85 12.35
N ALA A 88 0.62 51.63 11.70
CA ALA A 88 -0.13 52.65 10.98
C ALA A 88 -1.09 53.48 11.86
N LYS A 89 -1.21 53.19 13.16
CA LYS A 89 -2.04 53.92 14.14
C LYS A 89 -1.24 54.95 14.92
#